data_AF-A0AAV6D4E5-F1
#
_entry.id   AF-A0AAV6D4E5-F1
#
_cell.length_a   1.000
_cell.length_b   1.000
_cell.length_c   1.000
_cell.angle_alpha   90.00
_cell.angle_beta   90.00
_cell.angle_gamma   90.00
#
_symmetry.space_group_name_H-M   'P 1'
#
loop_
_entity.id
_entity.type
_entity.pdbx_description
1 polymer ?
#
loop_
_entity_poly.entity_id
_entity_poly.type
_entity_poly.pdbx_seq_one_letter_code
_entity_poly.pdbx_strand_id
1 'polypeptide(L)'
;MRRLAFILFLFSAVWAFSAGETNYFNPAVANYHCVVCGKEPLTGQVWEHKWGIVCDECEKIKERCSICGLPVKDGDGHIKTSDGRFICKFDKTNVILTLEQTEDLFQKTRDEVVDLYGPQFALKYTDVTVKLFDVDYWSERGGRNGLHAFGFASTRKTSDGSCTHEVIMLSGRTREEMTSVAAHEYTHLWINENRPDSHVIDGDTVEAICELTAYKLMQKKNLPEMQKRILENPYTNGKIKTLISVEHDGGTDYVLNWVKNGKMEMFDEDANLAPIATPTATSQILYGPKVLPQGLKFTGIMAIGNLRQAVINGVPFAVGDQKTIKLRDKSVLVRCENIQDYKVIVTLNGNPLTLDKGEEKLLP
;
A
#
# COMPACT_ATOMS: atom_id res chain seq x y z
N MET A 1 -53.01 59.97 -13.54
CA MET A 1 -52.08 60.03 -12.40
C MET A 1 -50.77 59.39 -12.86
N ARG A 2 -49.74 60.18 -13.22
CA ARG A 2 -48.50 60.45 -12.43
C ARG A 2 -47.80 59.15 -11.98
N ARG A 3 -46.53 58.79 -12.26
CA ARG A 3 -45.27 59.37 -12.82
C ARG A 3 -44.42 58.12 -13.26
N LEU A 4 -43.70 58.04 -14.39
CA LEU A 4 -42.39 58.63 -14.76
C LEU A 4 -41.24 58.41 -13.75
N ALA A 5 -40.31 57.49 -14.08
CA ALA A 5 -38.83 57.55 -13.94
C ALA A 5 -38.26 56.11 -14.06
N PHE A 6 -37.52 55.69 -15.10
CA PHE A 6 -36.17 56.05 -15.59
C PHE A 6 -35.08 55.04 -15.17
N ILE A 7 -34.44 54.45 -16.20
CA ILE A 7 -33.03 53.99 -16.33
C ILE A 7 -32.60 52.75 -15.53
N LEU A 8 -32.17 51.62 -16.11
CA LEU A 8 -31.13 51.23 -17.11
C LEU A 8 -29.84 50.67 -16.47
N PHE A 9 -29.42 49.54 -17.07
CA PHE A 9 -28.09 48.92 -17.14
C PHE A 9 -27.64 47.84 -16.14
N LEU A 10 -27.40 46.64 -16.72
CA LEU A 10 -26.25 45.70 -16.65
C LEU A 10 -25.70 45.34 -15.25
N PHE A 11 -25.46 44.09 -14.90
CA PHE A 11 -24.51 43.17 -15.53
C PHE A 11 -24.89 41.69 -15.33
N SER A 12 -24.84 40.91 -16.40
CA SER A 12 -24.73 39.46 -16.38
C SER A 12 -23.24 39.07 -16.25
N ALA A 13 -22.86 38.48 -15.11
CA ALA A 13 -21.55 37.87 -14.94
C ALA A 13 -21.61 36.39 -15.33
N VAL A 14 -21.36 36.12 -16.62
CA VAL A 14 -20.99 34.78 -17.09
C VAL A 14 -19.51 34.61 -16.77
N TRP A 15 -19.19 33.73 -15.82
CA TRP A 15 -17.82 33.32 -15.56
C TRP A 15 -17.43 32.26 -16.60
N ALA A 16 -16.91 32.73 -17.73
CA ALA A 16 -16.09 31.90 -18.60
C ALA A 16 -14.68 31.87 -18.01
N PHE A 17 -14.23 30.71 -17.54
CA PHE A 17 -12.81 30.48 -17.28
C PHE A 17 -12.10 30.44 -18.64
N SER A 18 -11.53 31.57 -19.06
CA SER A 18 -10.46 31.56 -20.04
C SER A 18 -9.18 31.08 -19.36
N ALA A 19 -8.48 30.13 -19.98
CA ALA A 19 -7.09 29.86 -19.67
C ALA A 19 -6.31 31.16 -19.94
N GLY A 20 -5.96 31.87 -18.86
CA GLY A 20 -5.17 33.09 -18.96
C GLY A 20 -3.75 32.75 -19.37
N GLU A 21 -3.41 33.03 -20.63
CA GLU A 21 -2.04 33.24 -21.06
C GLU A 21 -1.43 34.37 -20.22
N THR A 22 -0.64 34.02 -19.22
CA THR A 22 0.15 34.99 -18.46
C THR A 22 1.46 35.25 -19.20
N ASN A 23 1.37 36.02 -20.29
CA ASN A 23 2.53 36.64 -20.93
C ASN A 23 2.99 37.83 -20.08
N TYR A 24 3.81 37.58 -19.06
CA TYR A 24 4.60 38.62 -18.39
C TYR A 24 6.05 38.12 -18.17
N PHE A 25 6.83 38.10 -19.26
CA PHE A 25 8.25 37.77 -19.22
C PHE A 25 9.07 39.01 -18.81
N ASN A 26 9.71 38.93 -17.64
CA ASN A 26 10.72 39.88 -17.18
C ASN A 26 12.07 39.57 -17.87
N PRO A 27 12.71 40.50 -18.61
CA PRO A 27 13.90 40.25 -19.43
C PRO A 27 15.23 40.17 -18.65
N ALA A 28 15.20 40.03 -17.33
CA ALA A 28 16.37 39.59 -16.57
C ALA A 28 16.56 38.10 -16.82
N VAL A 29 17.41 37.77 -17.80
CA VAL A 29 17.72 36.42 -18.30
C VAL A 29 18.22 35.52 -17.16
N ALA A 30 17.27 34.92 -16.44
CA ALA A 30 17.55 33.71 -15.70
C ALA A 30 17.80 32.62 -16.74
N ASN A 31 19.01 32.07 -16.70
CA ASN A 31 19.44 30.91 -17.48
C ASN A 31 18.60 29.68 -17.08
N TYR A 32 17.35 29.65 -17.53
CA TYR A 32 16.51 28.47 -17.40
C TYR A 32 16.96 27.47 -18.45
N HIS A 33 17.13 26.22 -18.00
CA HIS A 33 17.33 25.06 -18.86
C HIS A 33 16.07 24.18 -18.83
N CYS A 34 15.78 23.48 -19.92
CA CYS A 34 14.69 22.50 -19.91
C CYS A 34 15.07 21.29 -19.05
N VAL A 35 14.23 20.95 -18.08
CA VAL A 35 14.44 19.78 -17.22
C VAL A 35 14.40 18.44 -17.99
N VAL A 36 13.68 18.39 -19.12
CA VAL A 36 13.56 17.19 -19.98
C VAL A 36 14.77 17.06 -20.91
N CYS A 37 15.02 18.05 -21.78
CA CYS A 37 16.04 17.95 -22.83
C CYS A 37 17.37 18.68 -22.54
N GLY A 38 17.47 19.46 -21.45
CA GLY A 38 18.67 20.21 -21.10
C GLY A 38 18.93 21.47 -21.95
N LYS A 39 18.01 21.86 -22.84
CA LYS A 39 18.16 23.04 -23.71
C LYS A 39 18.29 24.30 -22.87
N GLU A 40 19.35 25.07 -23.10
CA GLU A 40 19.64 26.38 -22.50
C GLU A 40 20.31 27.28 -23.56
N PRO A 41 19.99 28.60 -23.62
CA PRO A 41 18.90 29.24 -22.90
C PRO A 41 17.53 28.84 -23.47
N LEU A 42 16.50 28.81 -22.61
CA LEU A 42 15.13 28.69 -23.08
C LEU A 42 14.66 29.99 -23.72
N THR A 43 14.05 29.88 -24.90
CA THR A 43 13.42 30.99 -25.62
C THR A 43 11.98 30.60 -25.98
N GLY A 44 11.08 31.60 -26.00
CA GLY A 44 9.66 31.38 -26.30
C GLY A 44 8.86 30.91 -25.09
N GLN A 45 7.76 30.19 -25.36
CA GLN A 45 6.87 29.67 -24.32
C GLN A 45 7.54 28.56 -23.51
N VAL A 46 7.34 28.62 -22.20
CA VAL A 46 7.83 27.63 -21.24
C VAL A 46 6.69 27.17 -20.35
N TRP A 47 6.82 25.97 -19.80
CA TRP A 47 5.80 25.32 -18.99
C TRP A 47 6.39 24.95 -17.63
N GLU A 48 5.67 25.27 -16.56
CA GLU A 48 6.11 24.95 -15.21
C GLU A 48 5.72 23.51 -14.85
N HIS A 49 6.67 22.79 -14.23
CA HIS A 49 6.45 21.46 -13.68
C HIS A 49 7.13 21.38 -12.30
N LYS A 50 6.68 20.46 -11.43
CA LYS A 50 7.27 20.28 -10.08
C LYS A 50 8.78 20.00 -10.06
N TRP A 51 9.33 19.58 -11.21
CA TRP A 51 10.75 19.24 -11.38
C TRP A 51 11.57 20.37 -12.03
N GLY A 52 10.93 21.43 -12.50
CA GLY A 52 11.58 22.54 -13.23
C GLY A 52 10.81 22.95 -14.48
N ILE A 53 11.46 23.77 -15.31
CA ILE A 53 10.86 24.34 -16.51
C ILE A 53 10.95 23.36 -17.70
N VAL A 54 9.86 23.23 -18.46
CA VAL A 54 9.75 22.41 -19.67
C VAL A 54 9.66 23.33 -20.89
N CYS A 55 10.44 23.07 -21.94
CA CYS A 55 10.35 23.83 -23.18
C CYS A 55 9.13 23.40 -24.01
N ASP A 56 8.63 24.29 -24.87
CA ASP A 56 7.48 24.02 -25.74
C ASP A 56 7.60 22.73 -26.59
N GLU A 57 8.80 22.41 -27.06
CA GLU A 57 9.06 21.17 -27.81
C GLU A 57 8.87 19.91 -26.95
N CYS A 58 9.33 19.94 -25.69
CA CYS A 58 9.18 18.81 -24.78
C CYS A 58 7.74 18.69 -24.26
N GLU A 59 7.02 19.80 -24.11
CA GLU A 59 5.62 19.76 -23.71
C GLU A 59 4.71 19.15 -24.79
N LYS A 60 5.15 19.08 -26.05
CA LYS A 60 4.37 18.39 -27.10
C LYS A 60 4.56 16.87 -27.11
N ILE A 61 5.47 16.33 -26.31
CA ILE A 61 5.68 14.89 -26.19
C ILE A 61 4.42 14.25 -25.57
N LYS A 62 3.97 13.13 -26.15
CA LYS A 62 2.75 12.44 -25.71
C LYS A 62 3.03 11.48 -24.57
N GLU A 63 4.20 10.86 -24.57
CA GLU A 63 4.67 9.95 -23.54
C GLU A 63 4.92 10.73 -22.24
N ARG A 64 4.13 10.45 -21.21
CA ARG A 64 4.22 11.12 -19.91
C ARG A 64 4.55 10.14 -18.80
N CYS A 65 5.26 10.62 -17.78
CA CYS A 65 5.46 9.90 -16.54
C CYS A 65 4.11 9.55 -15.90
N SER A 66 3.87 8.28 -15.58
CA SER A 66 2.62 7.83 -14.94
C SER A 66 2.46 8.29 -13.49
N ILE A 67 3.49 8.90 -12.90
CA ILE A 67 3.49 9.38 -11.51
C ILE A 67 3.31 10.90 -11.46
N CYS A 68 4.08 11.64 -12.26
CA CYS A 68 4.09 13.10 -12.19
C CYS A 68 3.60 13.83 -13.45
N GLY A 69 3.40 13.14 -14.57
CA GLY A 69 2.99 13.77 -15.83
C GLY A 69 4.12 14.43 -16.63
N LEU A 70 5.38 14.43 -16.13
CA LEU A 70 6.51 14.98 -16.88
C LEU A 70 6.66 14.29 -18.23
N PRO A 71 6.85 15.02 -19.35
CA PRO A 71 7.12 14.40 -20.63
C PRO A 71 8.42 13.60 -20.61
N VAL A 72 8.38 12.43 -21.24
CA VAL A 72 9.46 11.44 -21.25
C VAL A 72 10.02 11.32 -22.65
N LYS A 73 11.33 11.52 -22.79
CA LYS A 73 12.02 11.47 -24.08
C LYS A 73 12.90 10.22 -24.18
N ASP A 74 12.99 9.63 -25.35
CA ASP A 74 13.95 8.55 -25.60
C ASP A 74 15.37 8.96 -25.21
N GLY A 75 16.04 8.09 -24.45
CA GLY A 75 17.40 8.32 -23.96
C GLY A 75 17.52 9.25 -22.75
N ASP A 76 16.42 9.76 -22.18
CA ASP A 76 16.46 10.59 -20.96
C ASP A 76 16.68 9.79 -19.66
N GLY A 77 16.76 8.46 -19.78
CA GLY A 77 16.97 7.54 -18.67
C GLY A 77 15.69 7.18 -17.91
N HIS A 78 14.50 7.39 -18.49
CA HIS A 78 13.26 6.81 -18.00
C HIS A 78 13.30 5.28 -17.96
N ILE A 79 12.30 4.70 -17.29
CA ILE A 79 12.01 3.27 -17.36
C ILE A 79 10.59 3.08 -17.91
N LYS A 80 10.39 1.95 -18.59
CA LYS A 80 9.09 1.50 -19.06
C LYS A 80 8.74 0.20 -18.35
N THR A 81 7.62 0.20 -17.62
CA THR A 81 7.04 -0.98 -16.98
C THR A 81 6.50 -1.96 -18.03
N SER A 82 6.27 -3.23 -17.67
CA SER A 82 5.83 -4.20 -18.69
C SER A 82 4.39 -3.99 -19.18
N ASP A 83 3.56 -3.23 -18.45
CA ASP A 83 2.25 -2.75 -18.92
C ASP A 83 2.32 -1.44 -19.72
N GLY A 84 3.52 -0.90 -19.92
CA GLY A 84 3.77 0.21 -20.83
C GLY A 84 3.74 1.61 -20.20
N ARG A 85 3.53 1.73 -18.88
CA ARG A 85 3.67 3.02 -18.18
C ARG A 85 5.13 3.48 -18.17
N PHE A 86 5.33 4.76 -18.43
CA PHE A 86 6.64 5.40 -18.35
C PHE A 86 6.86 6.02 -16.97
N ILE A 87 8.06 5.88 -16.41
CA ILE A 87 8.45 6.55 -15.17
C ILE A 87 9.71 7.37 -15.47
N CYS A 88 9.61 8.68 -15.27
CA CYS A 88 10.67 9.61 -15.64
C CYS A 88 11.95 9.40 -14.82
N LYS A 89 13.06 9.99 -15.30
CA LYS A 89 14.37 9.92 -14.65
C LYS A 89 14.41 10.44 -13.22
N PHE A 90 13.45 11.27 -12.81
CA PHE A 90 13.35 11.81 -11.44
C PHE A 90 12.60 10.87 -10.49
N ASP A 91 11.43 10.37 -10.90
CA ASP A 91 10.62 9.50 -10.02
C ASP A 91 11.19 8.08 -9.95
N LYS A 92 11.95 7.62 -10.95
CA LYS A 92 12.46 6.22 -11.01
C LYS A 92 13.30 5.79 -9.81
N THR A 93 13.88 6.73 -9.06
CA THR A 93 14.69 6.43 -7.87
C THR A 93 13.84 6.11 -6.64
N ASN A 94 12.56 6.50 -6.66
CA ASN A 94 11.63 6.34 -5.54
C ASN A 94 10.53 5.30 -5.81
N VAL A 95 10.58 4.58 -6.93
CA VAL A 95 9.56 3.58 -7.27
C VAL A 95 9.95 2.17 -6.84
N ILE A 96 8.92 1.37 -6.55
CA ILE A 96 9.05 -0.06 -6.29
C ILE A 96 8.80 -0.83 -7.59
N LEU A 97 9.76 -1.65 -8.00
CA LEU A 97 9.73 -2.35 -9.29
C LEU A 97 9.95 -3.87 -9.18
N THR A 98 10.31 -4.35 -7.99
CA THR A 98 10.68 -5.76 -7.78
C THR A 98 9.87 -6.35 -6.64
N LEU A 99 9.57 -7.65 -6.74
CA LEU A 99 8.82 -8.35 -5.70
C LEU A 99 9.52 -8.27 -4.33
N GLU A 100 10.84 -8.41 -4.29
CA GLU A 100 11.62 -8.30 -3.04
C GLU A 100 11.43 -6.95 -2.35
N GLN A 101 11.45 -5.85 -3.12
CA GLN A 101 11.18 -4.52 -2.59
C GLN A 101 9.74 -4.38 -2.08
N THR A 102 8.78 -4.99 -2.76
CA THR A 102 7.36 -5.00 -2.35
C THR A 102 7.15 -5.80 -1.06
N GLU A 103 7.77 -6.99 -0.95
CA GLU A 103 7.72 -7.84 0.25
C GLU A 103 8.34 -7.12 1.47
N ASP A 104 9.52 -6.53 1.31
CA ASP A 104 10.18 -5.76 2.37
C ASP A 104 9.36 -4.54 2.80
N LEU A 105 8.77 -3.82 1.84
CA LEU A 105 7.91 -2.67 2.12
C LEU A 105 6.63 -3.10 2.84
N PHE A 106 5.92 -4.12 2.33
CA PHE A 106 4.69 -4.61 2.94
C PHE A 106 4.92 -5.10 4.37
N GLN A 107 6.02 -5.83 4.59
CA GLN A 107 6.44 -6.29 5.91
C GLN A 107 6.70 -5.13 6.88
N LYS A 108 7.40 -4.07 6.44
CA LYS A 108 7.61 -2.86 7.25
C LYS A 108 6.31 -2.11 7.52
N THR A 109 5.46 -1.95 6.50
CA THR A 109 4.16 -1.30 6.65
C THR A 109 3.28 -2.02 7.66
N ARG A 110 3.22 -3.35 7.60
CA ARG A 110 2.52 -4.16 8.61
C ARG A 110 3.00 -3.81 10.02
N ASP A 111 4.31 -3.86 10.24
CA ASP A 111 4.87 -3.62 11.57
C ASP A 111 4.57 -2.18 12.03
N GLU A 112 4.65 -1.19 11.13
CA GLU A 112 4.30 0.21 11.44
C GLU A 112 2.81 0.43 11.76
N VAL A 113 1.92 -0.33 11.12
CA VAL A 113 0.46 -0.30 11.36
C VAL A 113 0.12 -1.02 12.67
N VAL A 114 0.76 -2.14 12.98
CA VAL A 114 0.63 -2.80 14.28
C VAL A 114 1.16 -1.88 15.40
N ASP A 115 2.26 -1.16 15.18
CA ASP A 115 2.75 -0.15 16.11
C ASP A 115 1.79 1.04 16.27
N LEU A 116 0.98 1.34 15.25
CA LEU A 116 0.01 2.43 15.29
C LEU A 116 -1.22 2.08 16.15
N TYR A 117 -1.70 0.83 16.07
CA TYR A 117 -2.96 0.40 16.71
C TYR A 117 -2.81 -0.63 17.84
N GLY A 118 -1.58 -1.07 18.08
CA GLY A 118 -1.24 -2.08 19.06
C GLY A 118 -1.48 -3.53 18.59
N PRO A 119 -1.15 -4.51 19.45
CA PRO A 119 -1.13 -5.93 19.09
C PRO A 119 -2.49 -6.50 18.65
N GLN A 120 -3.60 -5.87 19.02
CA GLN A 120 -4.94 -6.26 18.60
C GLN A 120 -5.18 -6.10 17.10
N PHE A 121 -4.32 -5.34 16.41
CA PHE A 121 -4.33 -5.14 14.97
C PHE A 121 -3.36 -6.07 14.22
N ALA A 122 -2.67 -6.96 14.93
CA ALA A 122 -1.84 -8.00 14.33
C ALA A 122 -2.72 -9.11 13.73
N LEU A 123 -2.33 -9.63 12.55
CA LEU A 123 -2.92 -10.85 12.01
C LEU A 123 -2.58 -12.04 12.89
N LYS A 124 -3.55 -12.91 13.11
CA LYS A 124 -3.37 -14.22 13.72
C LYS A 124 -2.58 -15.14 12.78
N TYR A 125 -2.84 -15.08 11.48
CA TYR A 125 -2.14 -15.86 10.46
C TYR A 125 -1.13 -14.95 9.73
N THR A 126 0.10 -14.94 10.22
CA THR A 126 1.11 -13.94 9.82
C THR A 126 1.69 -14.14 8.42
N ASP A 127 1.45 -15.31 7.81
CA ASP A 127 1.98 -15.66 6.50
C ASP A 127 1.10 -15.04 5.42
N VAL A 128 1.61 -13.95 4.83
CA VAL A 128 0.96 -13.24 3.72
C VAL A 128 1.76 -13.47 2.46
N THR A 129 1.13 -14.04 1.43
CA THR A 129 1.73 -14.14 0.10
C THR A 129 1.64 -12.77 -0.57
N VAL A 130 2.78 -12.12 -0.81
CA VAL A 130 2.82 -10.86 -1.55
C VAL A 130 3.12 -11.18 -3.01
N LYS A 131 2.40 -10.52 -3.92
CA LYS A 131 2.66 -10.56 -5.35
C LYS A 131 2.80 -9.15 -5.89
N LEU A 132 3.63 -9.01 -6.91
CA LEU A 132 3.81 -7.79 -7.65
C LEU A 132 3.37 -8.02 -9.08
N PHE A 133 2.52 -7.14 -9.60
CA PHE A 133 2.11 -7.16 -10.99
C PHE A 133 2.38 -5.83 -11.63
N ASP A 134 2.74 -5.87 -12.90
CA ASP A 134 2.84 -4.68 -13.73
C ASP A 134 1.50 -4.35 -14.36
N VAL A 135 0.56 -5.29 -14.45
CA VAL A 135 -0.75 -5.07 -15.05
C VAL A 135 -1.54 -4.10 -14.19
N ASP A 136 -1.72 -2.87 -14.66
CA ASP A 136 -2.87 -2.06 -14.26
C ASP A 136 -4.10 -2.92 -14.55
N TYR A 137 -4.82 -3.37 -13.51
CA TYR A 137 -6.07 -4.12 -13.64
C TYR A 137 -7.15 -3.17 -14.18
N TRP A 138 -6.96 -2.76 -15.42
CA TRP A 138 -7.83 -1.91 -16.17
C TRP A 138 -8.97 -2.77 -16.70
N SER A 139 -10.21 -2.36 -16.42
CA SER A 139 -11.34 -2.80 -17.22
C SER A 139 -11.90 -1.61 -17.96
N GLU A 140 -12.12 -1.74 -19.28
CA GLU A 140 -12.83 -0.75 -20.12
C GLU A 140 -14.22 -0.40 -19.57
N ARG A 141 -14.79 -1.26 -18.72
CA ARG A 141 -16.06 -1.01 -18.03
C ARG A 141 -15.97 0.08 -16.95
N GLY A 142 -14.77 0.47 -16.52
CA GLY A 142 -14.54 1.52 -15.53
C GLY A 142 -14.67 2.95 -16.05
N GLY A 143 -14.71 3.17 -17.37
CA GLY A 143 -14.80 4.52 -17.94
C GLY A 143 -13.62 5.43 -17.57
N ARG A 144 -13.74 6.74 -17.85
CA ARG A 144 -12.71 7.76 -17.53
C ARG A 144 -12.51 8.00 -16.01
N ASN A 145 -13.29 7.30 -15.18
CA ASN A 145 -13.27 7.31 -13.71
C ASN A 145 -13.01 5.89 -13.15
N GLY A 146 -12.36 5.03 -13.93
CA GLY A 146 -12.11 3.65 -13.55
C GLY A 146 -11.30 3.55 -12.28
N LEU A 147 -11.73 2.68 -11.37
CA LEU A 147 -10.99 2.30 -10.18
C LEU A 147 -9.61 1.79 -10.56
N HIS A 148 -8.59 2.60 -10.34
CA HIS A 148 -7.20 2.15 -10.41
C HIS A 148 -6.92 1.36 -9.14
N ALA A 149 -7.11 0.05 -9.17
CA ALA A 149 -6.72 -0.81 -8.07
C ALA A 149 -5.18 -0.84 -8.02
N PHE A 150 -4.59 -0.06 -7.10
CA PHE A 150 -3.15 -0.11 -6.85
C PHE A 150 -2.75 -1.34 -6.03
N GLY A 151 -3.73 -2.00 -5.40
CA GLY A 151 -3.57 -3.25 -4.69
C GLY A 151 -4.87 -4.05 -4.68
N PHE A 152 -4.76 -5.28 -4.20
CA PHE A 152 -5.88 -6.15 -3.89
C PHE A 152 -5.46 -7.15 -2.81
N ALA A 153 -6.26 -7.25 -1.74
CA ALA A 153 -6.11 -8.23 -0.69
C ALA A 153 -7.19 -9.32 -0.80
N SER A 154 -6.80 -10.56 -0.53
CA SER A 154 -7.75 -11.66 -0.33
C SER A 154 -7.38 -12.53 0.87
N THR A 155 -8.42 -13.02 1.53
CA THR A 155 -8.31 -13.99 2.61
C THR A 155 -9.15 -15.20 2.24
N ARG A 156 -8.54 -16.38 2.27
CA ARG A 156 -9.26 -17.65 2.13
C ARG A 156 -9.31 -18.33 3.49
N LYS A 157 -10.53 -18.53 4.02
CA LYS A 157 -10.78 -19.34 5.22
C LYS A 157 -10.82 -20.82 4.82
N THR A 158 -10.08 -21.66 5.53
CA THR A 158 -10.13 -23.12 5.40
C THR A 158 -11.19 -23.70 6.35
N SER A 159 -11.58 -24.95 6.13
CA SER A 159 -12.63 -25.63 6.90
C SER A 159 -12.33 -25.79 8.40
N ASP A 160 -11.04 -25.76 8.77
CA ASP A 160 -10.56 -25.81 10.16
C ASP A 160 -10.48 -24.41 10.82
N GLY A 161 -10.93 -23.36 10.13
CA GLY A 161 -10.88 -21.97 10.61
C GLY A 161 -9.51 -21.30 10.47
N SER A 162 -8.55 -21.92 9.79
CA SER A 162 -7.31 -21.26 9.40
C SER A 162 -7.53 -20.25 8.26
N CYS A 163 -6.66 -19.25 8.13
CA CYS A 163 -6.70 -18.30 7.02
C CYS A 163 -5.38 -18.33 6.25
N THR A 164 -5.48 -18.21 4.93
CA THR A 164 -4.35 -17.88 4.06
C THR A 164 -4.58 -16.52 3.43
N HIS A 165 -3.56 -15.67 3.44
CA HIS A 165 -3.64 -14.31 2.94
C HIS A 165 -2.81 -14.12 1.68
N GLU A 166 -3.35 -13.33 0.76
CA GLU A 166 -2.65 -12.88 -0.43
C GLU A 166 -2.86 -11.37 -0.61
N VAL A 167 -1.79 -10.66 -0.91
CA VAL A 167 -1.82 -9.24 -1.30
C VAL A 167 -1.12 -9.10 -2.63
N ILE A 168 -1.82 -8.49 -3.58
CA ILE A 168 -1.30 -8.13 -4.90
C ILE A 168 -1.09 -6.62 -4.90
N MET A 169 0.07 -6.16 -5.38
CA MET A 169 0.37 -4.73 -5.49
C MET A 169 0.83 -4.37 -6.90
N LEU A 170 0.47 -3.19 -7.36
CA LEU A 170 0.83 -2.66 -8.67
C LEU A 170 2.24 -2.04 -8.63
N SER A 171 3.13 -2.52 -9.47
CA SER A 171 4.50 -2.01 -9.58
C SER A 171 4.54 -0.57 -10.13
N GLY A 172 5.72 0.05 -10.05
CA GLY A 172 5.94 1.38 -10.63
C GLY A 172 5.23 2.49 -9.85
N ARG A 173 4.90 2.25 -8.59
CA ARG A 173 4.39 3.24 -7.63
C ARG A 173 5.51 3.72 -6.73
N THR A 174 5.41 4.97 -6.27
CA THR A 174 6.39 5.51 -5.31
C THR A 174 6.35 4.73 -3.99
N ARG A 175 7.43 4.76 -3.21
CA ARG A 175 7.46 4.14 -1.88
C ARG A 175 6.34 4.62 -0.96
N GLU A 176 6.02 5.90 -1.02
CA GLU A 176 4.97 6.52 -0.20
C GLU A 176 3.58 6.02 -0.62
N GLU A 177 3.29 6.01 -1.93
CA GLU A 177 2.04 5.44 -2.46
C GLU A 177 1.93 3.95 -2.12
N MET A 178 2.99 3.18 -2.32
CA MET A 178 3.00 1.75 -2.02
C MET A 178 2.82 1.48 -0.53
N THR A 179 3.35 2.33 0.35
CA THR A 179 3.15 2.23 1.81
C THR A 179 1.68 2.48 2.17
N SER A 180 1.05 3.49 1.55
CA SER A 180 -0.37 3.78 1.73
C SER A 180 -1.24 2.59 1.29
N VAL A 181 -0.96 2.03 0.12
CA VAL A 181 -1.67 0.86 -0.42
C VAL A 181 -1.44 -0.37 0.48
N ALA A 182 -0.21 -0.64 0.90
CA ALA A 182 0.08 -1.78 1.78
C ALA A 182 -0.69 -1.69 3.10
N ALA A 183 -0.84 -0.49 3.68
CA ALA A 183 -1.62 -0.28 4.90
C ALA A 183 -3.12 -0.52 4.68
N HIS A 184 -3.64 -0.05 3.53
CA HIS A 184 -5.01 -0.30 3.10
C HIS A 184 -5.27 -1.81 2.91
N GLU A 185 -4.45 -2.49 2.12
CA GLU A 185 -4.61 -3.92 1.84
C GLU A 185 -4.42 -4.79 3.08
N TYR A 186 -3.48 -4.44 3.96
CA TYR A 186 -3.31 -5.14 5.23
C TYR A 186 -4.56 -5.05 6.12
N THR A 187 -5.28 -3.92 6.06
CA THR A 187 -6.51 -3.73 6.83
C THR A 187 -7.63 -4.65 6.35
N HIS A 188 -7.76 -4.90 5.04
CA HIS A 188 -8.69 -5.92 4.53
C HIS A 188 -8.39 -7.30 5.11
N LEU A 189 -7.10 -7.69 5.19
CA LEU A 189 -6.72 -8.97 5.80
C LEU A 189 -7.18 -9.04 7.26
N TRP A 190 -6.93 -7.98 8.02
CA TRP A 190 -7.30 -7.90 9.43
C TRP A 190 -8.82 -7.95 9.64
N ILE A 191 -9.59 -7.20 8.85
CA ILE A 191 -11.06 -7.23 8.87
C ILE A 191 -11.55 -8.66 8.60
N ASN A 192 -11.00 -9.35 7.60
CA ASN A 192 -11.41 -10.70 7.24
C ASN A 192 -11.13 -11.75 8.32
N GLU A 193 -10.09 -11.55 9.15
CA GLU A 193 -9.82 -12.41 10.31
C GLU A 193 -10.71 -12.08 11.53
N ASN A 194 -10.98 -10.80 11.77
CA ASN A 194 -11.54 -10.32 13.04
C ASN A 194 -13.04 -10.04 13.00
N ARG A 195 -13.63 -9.88 11.80
CA ARG A 195 -15.07 -9.70 11.62
C ARG A 195 -15.77 -11.07 11.72
N PRO A 196 -16.74 -11.26 12.64
CA PRO A 196 -17.53 -12.48 12.67
C PRO A 196 -18.39 -12.59 11.42
N ASP A 197 -18.64 -13.82 10.94
CA ASP A 197 -19.41 -14.04 9.70
C ASP A 197 -20.86 -13.52 9.79
N SER A 198 -21.39 -13.33 11.01
CA SER A 198 -22.70 -12.72 11.26
C SER A 198 -22.72 -11.19 11.12
N HIS A 199 -21.56 -10.54 11.15
CA HIS A 199 -21.46 -9.09 10.99
C HIS A 199 -21.17 -8.78 9.52
N VAL A 200 -22.24 -8.50 8.77
CA VAL A 200 -22.14 -8.03 7.39
C VAL A 200 -21.84 -6.53 7.44
N ILE A 201 -20.78 -6.10 6.76
CA ILE A 201 -20.37 -4.69 6.64
C ILE A 201 -20.41 -4.35 5.15
N ASP A 202 -21.01 -3.21 4.78
CA ASP A 202 -21.06 -2.80 3.38
C ASP A 202 -19.66 -2.45 2.82
N GLY A 203 -19.53 -2.53 1.50
CA GLY A 203 -18.27 -2.28 0.81
C GLY A 203 -17.66 -0.91 1.14
N ASP A 204 -18.43 0.17 1.03
CA ASP A 204 -17.90 1.52 1.24
C ASP A 204 -17.40 1.72 2.68
N THR A 205 -18.04 1.10 3.68
CA THR A 205 -17.57 1.14 5.07
C THR A 205 -16.29 0.31 5.26
N VAL A 206 -16.17 -0.86 4.62
CA VAL A 206 -14.90 -1.62 4.62
C VAL A 206 -13.78 -0.76 4.01
N GLU A 207 -14.01 -0.16 2.84
CA GLU A 207 -13.03 0.67 2.17
C GLU A 207 -12.66 1.91 2.99
N ALA A 208 -13.63 2.54 3.65
CA ALA A 208 -13.38 3.68 4.53
C ALA A 208 -12.51 3.32 5.74
N ILE A 209 -12.65 2.11 6.30
CA ILE A 209 -11.80 1.64 7.41
C ILE A 209 -10.37 1.37 6.90
N CYS A 210 -10.23 0.78 5.70
CA CYS A 210 -8.94 0.57 5.06
C CYS A 210 -8.24 1.90 4.77
N GLU A 211 -8.96 2.89 4.22
CA GLU A 211 -8.44 4.24 3.96
C GLU A 211 -8.12 5.00 5.26
N LEU A 212 -8.87 4.79 6.36
CA LEU A 212 -8.55 5.38 7.66
C LEU A 212 -7.18 4.90 8.16
N THR A 213 -6.89 3.61 7.99
CA THR A 213 -5.58 3.03 8.37
C THR A 213 -4.46 3.63 7.55
N ALA A 214 -4.62 3.72 6.23
CA ALA A 214 -3.68 4.38 5.34
C ALA A 214 -3.48 5.85 5.73
N TYR A 215 -4.55 6.60 5.96
CA TYR A 215 -4.54 8.01 6.35
C TYR A 215 -3.75 8.24 7.64
N LYS A 216 -4.04 7.46 8.69
CA LYS A 216 -3.37 7.56 9.99
C LYS A 216 -1.90 7.20 9.90
N LEU A 217 -1.53 6.21 9.08
CA LEU A 217 -0.13 5.92 8.82
C LEU A 217 0.57 7.08 8.10
N MET A 218 -0.06 7.66 7.06
CA MET A 218 0.48 8.83 6.36
C MET A 218 0.62 10.05 7.28
N GLN A 219 -0.30 10.21 8.24
CA GLN A 219 -0.19 11.20 9.32
C GLN A 219 1.03 10.95 10.20
N LYS A 220 1.22 9.73 10.72
CA LYS A 220 2.39 9.33 11.53
C LYS A 220 3.72 9.55 10.78
N LYS A 221 3.73 9.40 9.46
CA LYS A 221 4.89 9.60 8.59
C LYS A 221 5.10 11.05 8.14
N ASN A 222 4.25 11.99 8.55
CA ASN A 222 4.28 13.41 8.12
C ASN A 222 4.18 13.58 6.60
N LEU A 223 3.28 12.83 5.94
CA LEU A 223 3.04 12.88 4.49
C LEU A 223 1.68 13.53 4.19
N PRO A 224 1.57 14.88 4.21
CA PRO A 224 0.29 15.60 4.05
C PRO A 224 -0.29 15.46 2.64
N GLU A 225 0.53 15.38 1.60
CA GLU A 225 0.04 15.19 0.22
C GLU A 225 -0.62 13.83 0.03
N MET A 226 -0.13 12.79 0.71
CA MET A 226 -0.76 11.47 0.69
C MET A 226 -2.08 11.47 1.47
N GLN A 227 -2.13 12.11 2.63
CA GLN A 227 -3.39 12.30 3.37
C GLN A 227 -4.44 13.03 2.52
N LYS A 228 -4.04 14.09 1.83
CA LYS A 228 -4.92 14.85 0.94
C LYS A 228 -5.47 13.96 -0.18
N ARG A 229 -4.62 13.17 -0.84
CA ARG A 229 -5.05 12.23 -1.89
C ARG A 229 -6.07 11.21 -1.39
N ILE A 230 -5.87 10.66 -0.19
CA ILE A 230 -6.82 9.72 0.43
C ILE A 230 -8.18 10.41 0.68
N LEU A 231 -8.18 11.65 1.18
CA LEU A 231 -9.41 12.42 1.44
C LEU A 231 -10.16 12.84 0.16
N GLU A 232 -9.43 13.00 -0.94
CA GLU A 232 -9.97 13.35 -2.26
C GLU A 232 -10.38 12.12 -3.08
N ASN A 233 -10.04 10.90 -2.63
CA ASN A 233 -10.40 9.66 -3.30
C ASN A 233 -11.93 9.45 -3.28
N PRO A 234 -12.62 9.40 -4.44
CA PRO A 234 -14.06 9.19 -4.49
C PRO A 234 -14.49 7.78 -4.06
N TYR A 235 -13.54 6.83 -3.92
CA TYR A 235 -13.81 5.41 -3.72
C TYR A 235 -14.71 5.09 -2.51
N THR A 236 -14.59 5.87 -1.42
CA THR A 236 -15.36 5.63 -0.20
C THR A 236 -16.70 6.40 -0.15
N ASN A 237 -17.08 7.08 -1.24
CA ASN A 237 -18.26 7.97 -1.28
C ASN A 237 -18.31 8.99 -0.12
N GLY A 238 -17.14 9.40 0.38
CA GLY A 238 -16.99 10.35 1.48
C GLY A 238 -17.03 9.73 2.89
N LYS A 239 -17.29 8.43 3.04
CA LYS A 239 -17.34 7.74 4.35
C LYS A 239 -16.05 7.84 5.15
N ILE A 240 -14.90 7.98 4.48
CA ILE A 240 -13.61 8.22 5.16
C ILE A 240 -13.66 9.44 6.10
N LYS A 241 -14.38 10.50 5.72
CA LYS A 241 -14.49 11.72 6.55
C LYS A 241 -15.28 11.46 7.83
N THR A 242 -16.34 10.67 7.75
CA THR A 242 -17.12 10.21 8.91
C THR A 242 -16.24 9.36 9.84
N LEU A 243 -15.49 8.40 9.29
CA LEU A 243 -14.58 7.53 10.05
C LEU A 243 -13.46 8.32 10.75
N ILE A 244 -12.90 9.35 10.10
CA ILE A 244 -11.94 10.25 10.73
C ILE A 244 -12.57 11.04 11.88
N SER A 245 -13.79 11.54 11.71
CA SER A 245 -14.49 12.26 12.79
C SER A 245 -14.75 11.35 13.99
N VAL A 246 -15.24 10.14 13.75
CA VAL A 246 -15.52 9.18 14.82
C VAL A 246 -14.23 8.69 15.49
N GLU A 247 -13.16 8.46 14.73
CA GLU A 247 -11.85 8.11 15.30
C GLU A 247 -11.26 9.24 16.15
N HIS A 248 -11.46 10.50 15.73
CA HIS A 248 -11.02 11.66 16.51
C HIS A 248 -11.74 11.74 17.86
N ASP A 249 -13.05 11.47 17.89
CA ASP A 249 -13.87 11.64 19.09
C ASP A 249 -13.84 10.41 20.03
N GLY A 250 -13.78 9.21 19.46
CA GLY A 250 -13.84 7.93 20.18
C GLY A 250 -12.53 7.15 20.27
N GLY A 251 -11.49 7.58 19.55
CA GLY A 251 -10.23 6.86 19.39
C GLY A 251 -10.32 5.66 18.43
N THR A 252 -9.17 5.12 18.03
CA THR A 252 -9.16 4.00 17.07
C THR A 252 -9.74 2.70 17.64
N ASP A 253 -9.59 2.45 18.94
CA ASP A 253 -10.15 1.26 19.61
C ASP A 253 -11.65 1.11 19.36
N TYR A 254 -12.35 2.24 19.19
CA TYR A 254 -13.75 2.25 18.89
C TYR A 254 -14.06 1.63 17.52
N VAL A 255 -13.36 2.05 16.47
CA VAL A 255 -13.51 1.50 15.11
C VAL A 255 -13.17 0.01 15.10
N LEU A 256 -12.09 -0.39 15.76
CA LEU A 256 -11.66 -1.80 15.84
C LEU A 256 -12.67 -2.67 16.60
N ASN A 257 -13.23 -2.16 17.70
CA ASN A 257 -14.26 -2.84 18.45
C ASN A 257 -15.55 -3.01 17.62
N TRP A 258 -15.93 -1.98 16.86
CA TRP A 258 -17.09 -2.06 15.99
C TRP A 258 -16.92 -3.13 14.90
N VAL A 259 -15.74 -3.24 14.26
CA VAL A 259 -15.51 -4.32 13.28
C VAL A 259 -15.74 -5.71 13.90
N LYS A 260 -15.26 -5.91 15.13
CA LYS A 260 -15.35 -7.20 15.85
C LYS A 260 -16.75 -7.51 16.38
N ASN A 261 -17.46 -6.50 16.87
CA ASN A 261 -18.64 -6.68 17.72
C ASN A 261 -19.90 -5.94 17.22
N GLY A 262 -19.77 -5.18 16.14
CA GLY A 262 -20.87 -4.46 15.51
C GLY A 262 -21.95 -5.39 14.98
N LYS A 263 -23.10 -4.79 14.71
CA LYS A 263 -24.30 -5.47 14.20
C LYS A 263 -24.94 -4.75 13.02
N MET A 264 -24.44 -3.55 12.71
CA MET A 264 -24.97 -2.69 11.67
C MET A 264 -24.13 -2.86 10.42
N GLU A 265 -24.77 -2.77 9.26
CA GLU A 265 -24.07 -2.90 7.98
C GLU A 265 -23.19 -1.68 7.68
N MET A 266 -23.67 -0.49 8.07
CA MET A 266 -22.99 0.77 7.88
C MET A 266 -22.41 1.29 9.19
N PHE A 267 -21.27 1.96 9.08
CA PHE A 267 -20.67 2.75 10.14
C PHE A 267 -21.02 4.23 9.91
N ASP A 268 -22.02 4.74 10.64
CA ASP A 268 -22.44 6.14 10.68
C ASP A 268 -22.24 6.73 12.10
N GLU A 269 -22.52 8.02 12.26
CA GLU A 269 -22.37 8.73 13.56
C GLU A 269 -23.27 8.13 14.65
N ASP A 270 -24.38 7.50 14.25
CA ASP A 270 -25.37 6.86 15.13
C ASP A 270 -25.14 5.35 15.28
N ALA A 271 -24.03 4.80 14.75
CA ALA A 271 -23.79 3.36 14.65
C ALA A 271 -23.60 2.73 16.02
N ASN A 272 -24.72 2.49 16.69
CA ASN A 272 -24.96 1.88 17.98
C ASN A 272 -23.66 1.42 18.65
N LEU A 273 -22.98 2.38 19.29
CA LEU A 273 -21.64 2.20 19.80
C LEU A 273 -21.67 1.09 20.85
N ALA A 274 -21.34 -0.15 20.46
CA ALA A 274 -21.28 -1.26 21.40
C ALA A 274 -20.32 -0.83 22.51
N PRO A 275 -20.75 -0.82 23.79
CA PRO A 275 -19.90 -0.35 24.87
C PRO A 275 -18.59 -1.13 24.82
N ILE A 276 -17.46 -0.42 24.82
CA ILE A 276 -16.14 -1.04 24.90
C ILE A 276 -16.18 -1.89 26.18
N ALA A 277 -16.20 -3.21 26.02
CA ALA A 277 -16.23 -4.11 27.16
C ALA A 277 -14.99 -3.80 28.00
N THR A 278 -15.20 -3.53 29.29
CA THR A 278 -14.09 -3.33 30.24
C THR A 278 -13.18 -4.55 30.12
N PRO A 279 -11.86 -4.39 29.88
CA PRO A 279 -11.00 -5.51 29.53
C PRO A 279 -11.05 -6.53 30.66
N THR A 280 -11.73 -7.65 30.42
CA THR A 280 -11.60 -8.82 31.28
C THR A 280 -10.19 -9.33 30.99
N ALA A 281 -9.34 -9.35 32.02
CA ALA A 281 -7.93 -9.71 31.93
C ALA A 281 -7.75 -10.95 31.04
N THR A 282 -7.46 -10.71 29.78
CA THR A 282 -7.19 -11.75 28.79
C THR A 282 -5.72 -12.02 28.92
N SER A 283 -5.36 -13.30 29.05
CA SER A 283 -3.98 -13.76 29.14
C SER A 283 -3.15 -13.03 28.09
N GLN A 284 -2.23 -12.18 28.57
CA GLN A 284 -1.34 -11.41 27.73
C GLN A 284 -0.56 -12.40 26.85
N ILE A 285 -0.91 -12.47 25.56
CA ILE A 285 0.04 -12.97 24.58
C ILE A 285 1.11 -11.88 24.51
N LEU A 286 2.24 -12.15 25.17
CA LEU A 286 3.43 -11.32 25.14
C LEU A 286 3.95 -11.26 23.70
N TYR A 287 3.53 -10.24 22.96
CA TYR A 287 4.21 -9.79 21.76
C TYR A 287 5.47 -9.02 22.20
N GLY A 288 6.50 -9.78 22.55
CA GLY A 288 7.85 -9.23 22.54
C GLY A 288 8.28 -8.92 21.11
N PRO A 289 9.27 -8.04 20.89
CA PRO A 289 9.92 -7.92 19.59
C PRO A 289 10.26 -9.32 19.10
N LYS A 290 10.00 -9.63 17.82
CA LYS A 290 10.30 -10.95 17.23
C LYS A 290 11.79 -11.19 17.41
N VAL A 291 12.15 -11.88 18.48
CA VAL A 291 13.54 -12.26 18.75
C VAL A 291 13.87 -13.21 17.61
N LEU A 292 14.71 -12.75 16.70
CA LEU A 292 15.21 -13.61 15.64
C LEU A 292 15.80 -14.85 16.32
N PRO A 293 15.43 -16.05 15.86
CA PRO A 293 15.91 -17.28 16.47
C PRO A 293 17.44 -17.32 16.41
N GLN A 294 18.06 -17.95 17.41
CA GLN A 294 19.52 -18.12 17.42
C GLN A 294 19.95 -19.26 16.50
N GLY A 295 19.06 -20.21 16.24
CA GLY A 295 19.32 -21.36 15.39
C GLY A 295 18.25 -21.58 14.32
N LEU A 296 18.39 -22.70 13.62
CA LEU A 296 17.37 -23.19 12.70
C LEU A 296 16.45 -24.16 13.42
N LYS A 297 15.16 -23.96 13.25
CA LYS A 297 14.10 -24.77 13.84
C LYS A 297 13.15 -25.23 12.75
N PHE A 298 13.09 -26.55 12.58
CA PHE A 298 12.08 -27.18 11.74
C PHE A 298 10.77 -27.27 12.54
N THR A 299 9.76 -26.49 12.14
CA THR A 299 8.49 -26.41 12.88
C THR A 299 7.48 -27.46 12.42
N GLY A 300 7.54 -27.85 11.15
CA GLY A 300 6.67 -28.89 10.61
C GLY A 300 6.61 -28.91 9.09
N ILE A 301 5.70 -29.73 8.58
CA ILE A 301 5.49 -29.90 7.13
C ILE A 301 4.14 -29.30 6.78
N MET A 302 4.12 -28.54 5.70
CA MET A 302 2.91 -28.06 5.05
C MET A 302 2.72 -28.83 3.74
N ALA A 303 1.48 -29.18 3.43
CA ALA A 303 1.11 -29.78 2.15
C ALA A 303 0.29 -28.77 1.33
N ILE A 304 0.73 -28.47 0.12
CA ILE A 304 0.00 -27.64 -0.85
C ILE A 304 -0.22 -28.48 -2.11
N GLY A 305 -1.43 -29.01 -2.27
CA GLY A 305 -1.73 -30.00 -3.31
C GLY A 305 -0.87 -31.27 -3.14
N ASN A 306 -0.12 -31.63 -4.18
CA ASN A 306 0.81 -32.77 -4.14
C ASN A 306 2.23 -32.39 -3.65
N LEU A 307 2.49 -31.11 -3.38
CA LEU A 307 3.80 -30.62 -2.94
C LEU A 307 3.90 -30.61 -1.42
N ARG A 308 4.95 -31.24 -0.89
CA ARG A 308 5.30 -31.19 0.53
C ARG A 308 6.39 -30.14 0.73
N GLN A 309 6.20 -29.26 1.70
CA GLN A 309 7.16 -28.23 2.07
C GLN A 309 7.51 -28.33 3.56
N ALA A 310 8.80 -28.22 3.89
CA ALA A 310 9.25 -28.10 5.27
C ALA A 310 9.23 -26.62 5.67
N VAL A 311 8.75 -26.33 6.88
CA VAL A 311 8.76 -24.98 7.45
C VAL A 311 9.93 -24.86 8.41
N ILE A 312 10.88 -23.99 8.08
CA ILE A 312 12.10 -23.75 8.85
C ILE A 312 12.12 -22.27 9.24
N ASN A 313 12.07 -21.97 10.55
CA ASN A 313 11.95 -20.61 11.08
C ASN A 313 10.78 -19.80 10.48
N GLY A 314 9.67 -20.48 10.15
CA GLY A 314 8.51 -19.88 9.49
C GLY A 314 8.64 -19.69 7.97
N VAL A 315 9.78 -20.09 7.38
CA VAL A 315 9.99 -20.03 5.93
C VAL A 315 9.71 -21.41 5.32
N PRO A 316 8.81 -21.53 4.32
CA PRO A 316 8.54 -22.80 3.65
C PRO A 316 9.63 -23.15 2.63
N PHE A 317 9.98 -24.43 2.53
CA PHE A 317 10.96 -24.98 1.58
C PHE A 317 10.40 -26.24 0.91
N ALA A 318 10.36 -26.25 -0.41
CA ALA A 318 10.27 -27.49 -1.18
C ALA A 318 11.64 -28.19 -1.27
N VAL A 319 11.67 -29.47 -1.63
CA VAL A 319 12.93 -30.16 -1.94
C VAL A 319 13.61 -29.46 -3.12
N GLY A 320 14.86 -29.05 -2.94
CA GLY A 320 15.67 -28.30 -3.90
C GLY A 320 15.68 -26.79 -3.68
N ASP A 321 14.73 -26.23 -2.90
CA ASP A 321 14.66 -24.79 -2.63
C ASP A 321 15.90 -24.32 -1.88
N GLN A 322 16.36 -23.11 -2.22
CA GLN A 322 17.45 -22.42 -1.55
C GLN A 322 17.00 -21.01 -1.15
N LYS A 323 17.02 -20.69 0.15
CA LYS A 323 16.56 -19.40 0.69
C LYS A 323 17.44 -18.94 1.84
N THR A 324 17.53 -17.63 2.03
CA THR A 324 18.28 -17.03 3.13
C THR A 324 17.39 -16.86 4.35
N ILE A 325 17.80 -17.41 5.50
CA ILE A 325 17.13 -17.24 6.79
C ILE A 325 17.91 -16.25 7.65
N LYS A 326 17.23 -15.24 8.18
CA LYS A 326 17.80 -14.29 9.15
C LYS A 326 17.71 -14.87 10.56
N LEU A 327 18.86 -15.00 11.20
CA LEU A 327 19.04 -15.33 12.61
C LEU A 327 19.47 -14.07 13.38
N ARG A 328 19.52 -14.16 14.70
CA ARG A 328 19.82 -13.02 15.59
C ARG A 328 21.11 -12.27 15.23
N ASP A 329 22.14 -13.01 14.86
CA ASP A 329 23.52 -12.57 14.69
C ASP A 329 24.03 -12.70 13.24
N LYS A 330 23.32 -13.46 12.39
CA LYS A 330 23.76 -13.77 11.02
C LYS A 330 22.62 -14.12 10.08
N SER A 331 22.88 -14.09 8.78
CA SER A 331 22.00 -14.66 7.76
C SER A 331 22.64 -15.93 7.21
N VAL A 332 21.84 -16.99 7.04
CA VAL A 332 22.33 -18.28 6.54
C VAL A 332 21.57 -18.71 5.31
N LEU A 333 22.30 -19.15 4.29
CA LEU A 333 21.73 -19.71 3.08
C LEU A 333 21.41 -21.19 3.32
N VAL A 334 20.12 -21.52 3.28
CA VAL A 334 19.62 -22.86 3.57
C VAL A 334 19.11 -23.47 2.27
N ARG A 335 19.59 -24.67 1.92
CA ARG A 335 19.04 -25.48 0.84
C ARG A 335 18.33 -26.70 1.41
N CYS A 336 17.08 -26.95 1.03
CA CYS A 336 16.35 -28.13 1.47
C CYS A 336 16.66 -29.32 0.56
N GLU A 337 17.26 -30.38 1.11
CA GLU A 337 17.66 -31.57 0.34
C GLU A 337 16.60 -32.68 0.44
N ASN A 338 15.97 -32.85 1.60
CA ASN A 338 15.00 -33.91 1.82
C ASN A 338 14.02 -33.57 2.93
N ILE A 339 12.74 -33.89 2.74
CA ILE A 339 11.67 -33.68 3.71
C ILE A 339 11.10 -35.03 4.15
N GLN A 340 11.11 -35.30 5.45
CA GLN A 340 10.53 -36.49 6.08
C GLN A 340 9.58 -36.06 7.20
N ASP A 341 8.69 -36.95 7.62
CA ASP A 341 7.55 -36.64 8.51
C ASP A 341 7.93 -35.91 9.81
N TYR A 342 9.11 -36.24 10.37
CA TYR A 342 9.61 -35.67 11.63
C TYR A 342 11.01 -35.07 11.54
N LYS A 343 11.61 -35.01 10.35
CA LYS A 343 12.91 -34.37 10.14
C LYS A 343 13.07 -33.81 8.73
N VAL A 344 13.87 -32.77 8.59
CA VAL A 344 14.28 -32.22 7.31
C VAL A 344 15.81 -32.23 7.22
N ILE A 345 16.34 -32.61 6.06
CA ILE A 345 17.76 -32.53 5.76
C ILE A 345 17.98 -31.28 4.93
N VAL A 346 18.84 -30.39 5.42
CA VAL A 346 19.22 -29.16 4.75
C VAL A 346 20.72 -29.09 4.56
N THR A 347 21.17 -28.28 3.60
CA THR A 347 22.58 -27.93 3.42
C THR A 347 22.77 -26.46 3.79
N LEU A 348 23.76 -26.18 4.62
CA LEU A 348 24.17 -24.84 5.04
C LEU A 348 25.58 -24.58 4.54
N ASN A 349 25.74 -23.63 3.61
CA ASN A 349 27.04 -23.29 3.01
C ASN A 349 27.82 -24.54 2.53
N GLY A 350 27.13 -25.55 2.00
CA GLY A 350 27.71 -26.81 1.53
C GLY A 350 27.81 -27.94 2.57
N ASN A 351 27.51 -27.69 3.85
CA ASN A 351 27.53 -28.72 4.90
C ASN A 351 26.13 -29.24 5.22
N PRO A 352 25.89 -30.56 5.23
CA PRO A 352 24.59 -31.12 5.56
C PRO A 352 24.29 -30.96 7.06
N LEU A 353 23.05 -30.59 7.36
CA LEU A 353 22.48 -30.49 8.70
C LEU A 353 21.10 -31.16 8.70
N THR A 354 20.86 -32.02 9.69
CA THR A 354 19.52 -32.60 9.91
C THR A 354 18.82 -31.77 10.98
N LEU A 355 17.59 -31.34 10.74
CA LEU A 355 16.74 -30.65 11.72
C LEU A 355 15.57 -31.57 12.09
N ASP A 356 15.47 -31.89 13.37
CA ASP A 356 14.37 -32.69 13.92
C ASP A 356 13.20 -31.77 14.30
N LYS A 357 11.96 -32.25 14.14
CA LYS A 357 10.78 -31.40 14.30
C LYS A 357 10.66 -30.89 15.73
N GLY A 358 10.55 -29.57 15.87
CA GLY A 358 10.41 -28.89 17.16
C GLY A 358 11.74 -28.60 17.86
N GLU A 359 12.86 -29.12 17.36
CA GLU A 359 14.21 -28.85 17.88
C GLU A 359 14.80 -27.62 17.18
N GLU A 360 15.40 -26.71 17.95
CA GLU A 360 16.21 -25.61 17.42
C GLU A 360 17.68 -26.01 17.47
N LYS A 361 18.33 -26.09 16.31
CA LYS A 361 19.78 -26.33 16.22
C LYS A 361 20.52 -25.02 16.06
N LEU A 362 21.33 -24.71 17.05
CA LEU A 362 22.25 -23.60 17.01
C LEU A 362 23.31 -23.85 15.94
N LEU A 363 23.62 -22.81 15.16
CA LEU A 363 24.62 -22.89 14.12
C LEU A 363 25.96 -22.36 14.64
N PRO A 364 27.08 -23.03 14.32
CA PRO A 364 28.41 -22.56 14.72
C PRO A 364 28.71 -21.15 14.22
#